data_AF-A8UA92-F1
#
_entry.id   AF-A8UA92-F1
#
_cell.length_a   1.000
_cell.length_b   1.000
_cell.length_c   1.000
_cell.angle_alpha   90.00
_cell.angle_beta   90.00
_cell.angle_gamma   90.00
#
_symmetry.space_group_name_H-M   'P 1'
#
loop_
_entity.id
_entity.type
_entity.pdbx_description
1 polymer ?
#
loop_
_entity_poly.entity_id
_entity_poly.type
_entity_poly.pdbx_seq_one_letter_code
_entity_poly.pdbx_strand_id
1 'polypeptide(L)' 'MPGLAIRPGAKLIIIANNTPPLRKSEIEYYAMLAKTGVHHYNGNNIELGTACGKYFRVCTLAITDPGDSDIIRTMPAAEK' A
#
# COMPACT_ATOMS: atom_id res chain seq x y z
N MET A 1 16.18 -9.89 1.52
CA MET A 1 16.45 -8.55 2.07
C MET A 1 15.26 -8.10 2.90
N PRO A 2 15.42 -7.77 4.19
CA PRO A 2 14.31 -7.64 5.16
C PRO A 2 13.63 -6.25 5.20
N GLY A 3 13.53 -5.54 4.07
CA GLY A 3 13.07 -4.14 4.06
C GLY A 3 11.60 -3.91 3.64
N LEU A 4 11.00 -4.86 2.92
CA LEU A 4 9.66 -4.71 2.38
C LEU A 4 8.85 -5.98 2.66
N ALA A 5 8.46 -6.15 3.93
CA ALA A 5 7.57 -7.23 4.31
C ALA A 5 6.15 -6.90 3.85
N ILE A 6 5.81 -7.25 2.60
CA ILE A 6 4.41 -7.53 2.29
C ILE A 6 4.06 -8.75 3.13
N ARG A 7 3.42 -8.51 4.28
CA ARG A 7 3.03 -9.58 5.20
C ARG A 7 2.12 -10.56 4.44
N PRO A 8 2.28 -11.88 4.63
CA PRO A 8 1.32 -12.84 4.11
C PRO A 8 -0.07 -12.47 4.66
N GLY A 9 -1.00 -12.14 3.76
CA GLY A 9 -2.33 -11.63 4.13
C GLY A 9 -2.54 -10.11 3.96
N ALA A 10 -1.61 -9.38 3.35
CA ALA A 10 -1.90 -8.01 2.90
C ALA A 10 -2.98 -8.02 1.81
N LYS A 11 -4.08 -7.31 2.03
CA LYS A 11 -5.22 -7.21 1.10
C LYS A 11 -5.08 -6.01 0.16
N LEU A 12 -4.45 -4.93 0.63
CA LEU A 12 -4.24 -3.70 -0.14
C LEU A 12 -2.90 -3.05 0.22
N ILE A 13 -2.19 -2.50 -0.77
CA ILE A 13 -0.97 -1.71 -0.61
C ILE A 13 -1.20 -0.32 -1.17
N ILE A 14 -0.84 0.72 -0.40
CA ILE A 14 -0.94 2.11 -0.81
C ILE A 14 0.47 2.66 -1.01
N ILE A 15 0.70 3.33 -2.15
CA ILE A 15 1.99 3.92 -2.50
C ILE A 15 1.80 5.43 -2.66
N ALA A 16 2.61 6.22 -1.95
CA ALA A 16 2.64 7.68 -2.10
C ALA A 16 3.25 8.08 -3.46
N ASN A 17 2.77 9.19 -4.04
CA ASN A 17 3.19 9.65 -5.36
C ASN A 17 4.69 9.97 -5.45
N ASN A 18 5.28 10.54 -4.38
CA ASN A 18 6.70 10.89 -4.32
C ASN A 18 7.63 9.70 -4.00
N THR A 19 7.15 8.45 -4.16
CA THR A 19 7.99 7.26 -4.00
C THR A 19 8.82 7.06 -5.27
N PRO A 20 10.16 6.89 -5.18
CA PRO A 20 11.00 6.74 -6.35
C PRO A 20 10.58 5.53 -7.19
N PRO A 21 10.67 5.66 -8.53
CA PRO A 21 10.09 4.69 -9.46
C PRO A 21 10.65 3.28 -9.29
N LEU A 22 11.95 3.14 -9.01
CA LEU A 22 12.58 1.85 -8.73
C LEU A 22 11.86 1.11 -7.60
N ARG A 23 11.65 1.79 -6.47
CA ARG A 23 10.99 1.22 -5.29
C ARG A 23 9.52 0.94 -5.55
N LYS A 24 8.85 1.81 -6.30
CA LYS A 24 7.45 1.61 -6.71
C LYS A 24 7.30 0.33 -7.52
N SER A 25 8.16 0.13 -8.54
CA SER A 25 8.13 -1.07 -9.37
C SER A 25 8.48 -2.33 -8.60
N GLU A 26 9.42 -2.28 -7.66
CA GLU A 26 9.70 -3.41 -6.77
C GLU A 26 8.45 -3.79 -5.96
N ILE A 27 7.75 -2.80 -5.38
CA ILE A 27 6.55 -3.02 -4.55
C ILE A 27 5.40 -3.56 -5.38
N GLU A 28 5.15 -2.98 -6.56
CA GLU A 28 4.16 -3.47 -7.53
C GLU A 28 4.44 -4.91 -7.93
N TYR A 29 5.71 -5.26 -8.17
CA TYR A 29 6.12 -6.62 -8.51
C TYR A 29 5.81 -7.61 -7.38
N TYR A 30 6.19 -7.29 -6.14
CA TYR A 30 5.87 -8.16 -4.99
C TYR A 30 4.37 -8.23 -4.70
N ALA A 31 3.63 -7.14 -4.89
CA ALA A 31 2.17 -7.11 -4.73
C ALA A 31 1.48 -7.99 -5.77
N MET A 32 1.95 -7.97 -7.02
CA MET A 32 1.45 -8.84 -8.09
C MET A 32 1.67 -10.32 -7.75
N LEU A 33 2.85 -10.69 -7.26
CA LEU A 33 3.13 -12.06 -6.80
C LEU A 33 2.23 -12.49 -5.63
N ALA A 34 1.96 -11.56 -4.70
CA ALA A 34 1.08 -11.77 -3.56
C ALA A 34 -0.42 -11.69 -3.90
N LYS A 35 -0.77 -11.35 -5.15
CA LYS A 35 -2.15 -11.03 -5.59
C LYS A 35 -2.82 -9.97 -4.71
N THR A 36 -2.03 -9.05 -4.20
CA THR A 36 -2.48 -7.93 -3.37
C THR A 36 -2.77 -6.74 -4.27
N GLY A 37 -3.88 -6.05 -4.05
CA GLY A 37 -4.18 -4.85 -4.82
C GLY A 37 -3.24 -3.69 -4.45
N VAL A 38 -2.86 -2.88 -5.45
CA VAL A 38 -2.02 -1.68 -5.25
C VAL A 38 -2.82 -0.42 -5.60
N HIS A 39 -2.84 0.55 -4.69
CA HIS A 39 -3.49 1.85 -4.85
C HIS A 39 -2.44 2.96 -4.87
N HIS A 40 -2.47 3.78 -5.92
CA HIS A 40 -1.56 4.92 -6.05
C HIS A 40 -2.20 6.15 -5.43
N TYR A 41 -1.69 6.53 -4.27
CA TYR A 41 -2.12 7.74 -3.60
C TYR A 41 -1.52 8.97 -4.29
N ASN A 42 -2.37 9.92 -4.68
CA ASN A 42 -1.94 11.12 -5.41
C ASN A 42 -1.15 12.10 -4.53
N GLY A 43 -1.32 12.05 -3.21
CA GLY A 43 -0.59 12.91 -2.28
C GLY A 43 0.82 12.41 -1.98
N ASN A 44 1.55 13.22 -1.21
CA ASN A 44 2.93 12.95 -0.83
C ASN A 44 3.02 12.06 0.44
N ASN A 45 4.24 11.61 0.77
CA ASN A 45 4.47 10.73 1.93
C ASN A 45 4.20 11.38 3.30
N ILE A 46 4.13 12.72 3.35
CA ILE A 46 3.81 13.47 4.57
C ILE A 46 2.31 13.46 4.79
N GLU A 47 1.52 13.74 3.75
CA GLU A 47 0.06 13.67 3.77
C GLU A 47 -0.42 12.26 4.09
N LEU A 48 0.21 11.24 3.50
CA LEU A 48 -0.13 9.84 3.77
C LEU A 48 0.19 9.44 5.22
N GLY A 49 1.33 9.87 5.77
CA GLY A 49 1.66 9.67 7.18
C GLY A 49 0.66 10.36 8.12
N THR A 50 0.33 11.61 7.80
CA THR A 50 -0.63 12.42 8.57
C THR A 50 -2.03 11.82 8.53
N ALA A 51 -2.48 11.32 7.37
CA ALA A 51 -3.76 10.62 7.21
C ALA A 51 -3.82 9.33 8.03
N CYS A 52 -2.68 8.66 8.24
CA CYS A 52 -2.55 7.50 9.12
C CYS A 52 -2.38 7.88 10.61
N GLY A 53 -2.42 9.18 10.96
CA GLY A 53 -2.20 9.67 12.32
C GLY A 53 -0.75 9.51 12.81
N LYS A 54 0.22 9.45 11.89
CA LYS A 54 1.65 9.33 12.19
C LYS A 54 2.36 10.66 11.94
N TYR A 55 3.18 11.09 12.91
CA TYR A 55 4.04 12.27 12.79
C TYR A 55 5.33 12.03 11.99
N PHE A 56 5.40 10.94 11.23
CA PHE A 56 6.54 10.59 10.37
C PHE A 56 6.06 10.32 8.95
N ARG A 57 6.94 10.58 7.98
CA ARG A 57 6.71 10.31 6.55
C ARG A 57 6.51 8.82 6.27
N VAL A 58 5.44 8.48 5.55
CA VAL A 58 5.12 7.11 5.14
C VAL A 58 5.09 7.05 3.61
N CYS A 59 6.04 6.31 3.02
CA CYS A 59 6.10 6.13 1.57
C CYS A 59 5.13 5.07 1.08
N THR A 60 5.00 3.97 1.82
CA THR A 60 4.12 2.84 1.50
C THR A 60 3.44 2.29 2.74
N LEU A 61 2.20 1.87 2.58
CA LEU A 61 1.37 1.29 3.63
C LEU A 61 0.79 -0.04 3.14
N ALA A 62 0.87 -1.09 3.95
CA ALA A 62 0.23 -2.37 3.68
C ALA A 62 -0.94 -2.59 4.66
N ILE A 63 -2.13 -2.81 4.11
CA ILE A 63 -3.36 -3.06 4.84
C ILE A 63 -3.55 -4.57 4.91
N THR A 64 -3.37 -5.12 6.10
CA THR A 64 -3.62 -6.55 6.38
C THR A 64 -5.09 -6.81 6.68
N ASP A 65 -5.75 -5.85 7.33
CA ASP A 65 -7.17 -5.96 7.62
C ASP A 65 -7.86 -4.58 7.47
N PRO A 66 -8.96 -4.50 6.72
CA PRO A 66 -9.71 -3.25 6.56
C PRO A 66 -10.54 -2.88 7.80
N GLY A 67 -10.81 -3.82 8.72
CA GLY A 67 -11.87 -3.66 9.72
C GLY A 67 -13.19 -3.26 9.06
N ASP A 68 -13.84 -2.23 9.59
CA ASP A 68 -15.06 -1.61 9.06
C ASP A 68 -14.78 -0.53 7.99
N SER A 69 -13.53 -0.39 7.55
CA SER A 69 -13.16 0.64 6.58
C SER A 69 -13.54 0.22 5.16
N ASP A 70 -14.15 1.15 4.44
CA ASP A 70 -14.54 1.01 3.03
C ASP A 70 -13.35 0.99 2.03
N ILE A 71 -12.13 0.94 2.54
CA ILE A 71 -10.88 1.17 1.81
C ILE A 71 -10.56 0.09 0.76
N ILE A 72 -11.14 -1.11 0.90
CA ILE A 72 -10.96 -2.22 -0.04
C ILE A 72 -12.08 -2.29 -1.08
N ARG A 73 -13.23 -1.61 -0.87
CA ARG A 73 -14.36 -1.65 -1.81
C ARG A 73 -14.08 -1.00 -3.16
N THR A 74 -13.10 -0.10 -3.22
CA THR A 74 -12.66 0.56 -4.45
C THR A 74 -11.64 -0.24 -5.26
N MET A 75 -11.21 -1.41 -4.77
CA MET A 75 -10.43 -2.33 -5.58
C MET A 75 -11.31 -3.37 -6.27
N PRO A 76 -11.05 -3.69 -7.55
CA PRO A 76 -11.49 -4.95 -8.10
C PRO A 76 -10.68 -6.05 -7.39
N ALA A 77 -11.11 -6.43 -6.18
CA ALA A 77 -10.64 -7.65 -5.57
C ALA A 77 -10.93 -8.76 -6.58
N ALA A 78 -9.89 -9.50 -6.94
CA ALA A 78 -10.03 -10.74 -7.67
C ALA A 78 -10.98 -11.62 -6.86
N GLU A 79 -12.23 -11.59 -7.26
CA GLU A 79 -13.30 -12.43 -6.76
C GLU A 79 -12.86 -13.89 -6.90
N LYS A 80 -12.98 -14.62 -5.80
CA LYS A 80 -12.96 -16.06 -5.81
C LYS A 80 -14.10 -16.55 -4.95
#